data_AF-T0S8J1-F1
#
_entry.id   AF-T0S8J1-F1
#
_cell.length_a   1.000
_cell.length_b   1.000
_cell.length_c   1.000
_cell.angle_alpha   90.00
_cell.angle_beta   90.00
_cell.angle_gamma   90.00
#
_symmetry.space_group_name_H-M   'P 1'
#
loop_
_entity.id
_entity.type
_entity.pdbx_description
1 polymer ?
#
loop_
_entity_poly.entity_id
_entity_poly.type
_entity_poly.pdbx_seq_one_letter_code
_entity_poly.pdbx_strand_id
1 'polypeptide(L)'
;MTKQVTFSTATTFLFDLDYNGSALPHESGPPIGLALRHSAMTIEPVPDAARCCMRRSRLRRFDHLERIAMLRGLYDARTLALFCSEAIDLRKSRVETEDDIVRLTPRPSRKRHSEPEALVVDTKRMRMWEMEYDDEEDDDEDEDETDEDAR
;
A
#
# COMPACT_ATOMS: atom_id res chain seq x y z
N MET A 1 31.60 5.42 31.10
CA MET A 1 32.08 5.39 29.71
C MET A 1 30.90 5.02 28.82
N THR A 2 30.48 5.93 27.96
CA THR A 2 29.43 5.69 26.96
C THR A 2 30.08 5.13 25.70
N LYS A 3 29.67 3.93 25.28
CA LYS A 3 30.08 3.35 24.00
C LYS A 3 29.17 3.93 22.92
N GLN A 4 29.76 4.38 21.81
CA GLN A 4 29.01 4.92 20.67
C GLN A 4 29.33 4.13 19.41
N VAL A 5 28.30 3.88 18.60
CA VAL A 5 28.39 3.24 17.29
C VAL A 5 28.22 4.32 16.23
N THR A 6 29.07 4.28 15.20
CA THR A 6 29.04 5.20 14.06
C THR A 6 29.08 4.41 12.76
N PHE A 7 28.33 4.89 11.76
CA PHE A 7 28.33 4.32 10.42
C PHE A 7 29.20 5.19 9.52
N SER A 8 30.20 4.59 8.87
CA SER A 8 31.17 5.31 8.05
C SER A 8 30.81 5.36 6.57
N THR A 9 30.17 4.30 6.06
CA THR A 9 29.89 4.12 4.63
C THR A 9 28.46 3.66 4.38
N ALA A 10 27.91 4.10 3.26
CA ALA A 10 26.64 3.66 2.71
C ALA A 10 26.93 2.87 1.42
N THR A 11 26.27 1.73 1.28
CA THR A 11 26.29 0.94 0.04
C THR A 11 24.93 1.08 -0.62
N THR A 12 24.91 1.54 -1.87
CA THR A 12 23.69 1.71 -2.66
C THR A 12 23.69 0.71 -3.80
N PHE A 13 22.61 -0.06 -3.92
CA PHE A 13 22.38 -0.99 -5.01
C PHE A 13 21.32 -0.41 -5.95
N LEU A 14 21.63 -0.37 -7.24
CA LEU A 14 20.72 0.07 -8.29
C LEU A 14 20.17 -1.16 -9.00
N PHE A 15 18.85 -1.24 -9.09
CA PHE A 15 18.15 -2.34 -9.73
C PHE A 15 17.37 -1.81 -10.92
N ASP A 16 17.37 -2.59 -11.99
CA ASP A 16 16.55 -2.30 -13.15
C ASP A 16 15.08 -2.65 -12.85
N LEU A 17 14.18 -2.15 -13.69
CA LEU A 17 12.75 -2.46 -13.60
C LEU A 17 12.49 -3.86 -14.15
N ASP A 18 11.69 -4.65 -13.45
CA ASP A 18 11.33 -6.00 -13.88
C ASP A 18 9.94 -6.42 -13.38
N TYR A 19 9.47 -7.60 -13.82
CA TYR A 19 8.26 -8.23 -13.25
C TYR A 19 8.50 -8.66 -11.80
N ASN A 20 7.54 -8.37 -10.92
CA ASN A 20 7.60 -8.82 -9.52
C ASN A 20 6.21 -9.13 -8.97
N GLY A 21 5.86 -10.41 -8.88
CA GLY A 21 4.55 -10.88 -8.39
C GLY A 21 4.20 -10.49 -6.94
N SER A 22 5.17 -10.06 -6.12
CA SER A 22 4.89 -9.56 -4.77
C SER A 22 4.33 -8.13 -4.76
N ALA A 23 4.68 -7.33 -5.76
CA ALA A 23 4.25 -5.95 -5.91
C ALA A 23 2.87 -5.89 -6.57
N LEU A 24 1.84 -6.39 -5.89
CA LEU A 24 0.49 -6.49 -6.44
C LEU A 24 -0.18 -5.09 -6.50
N PRO A 25 -0.39 -4.49 -7.68
CA PRO A 25 -1.08 -3.22 -7.79
C PRO A 25 -2.58 -3.38 -7.46
N HIS A 26 -3.21 -2.32 -6.98
CA HIS A 26 -4.68 -2.30 -6.82
C HIS A 26 -5.38 -2.30 -8.19
N GLU A 27 -4.82 -1.54 -9.14
CA GLU A 27 -5.29 -1.43 -10.53
C GLU A 27 -4.95 -2.66 -11.39
N SER A 28 -5.54 -2.75 -12.59
CA SER A 28 -5.34 -3.84 -13.55
C SER A 28 -3.93 -3.90 -14.15
N GLY A 29 -3.57 -4.99 -14.84
CA GLY A 29 -2.28 -5.09 -15.53
C GLY A 29 -1.16 -5.71 -14.68
N PRO A 30 0.05 -5.82 -15.24
CA PRO A 30 1.10 -6.60 -14.65
C PRO A 30 1.73 -5.87 -13.46
N PRO A 31 2.14 -6.60 -12.41
CA PRO A 31 2.90 -6.04 -11.31
C PRO A 31 4.33 -5.75 -11.78
N ILE A 32 4.84 -4.60 -11.37
CA ILE A 32 6.21 -4.17 -11.66
C ILE A 32 6.98 -4.01 -10.35
N GLY A 33 8.26 -4.29 -10.39
CA GLY A 33 9.15 -4.10 -9.26
C GLY A 33 10.60 -4.01 -9.70
N LEU A 34 11.48 -4.34 -8.77
CA LEU A 34 12.91 -4.39 -8.99
C LEU A 34 13.31 -5.76 -9.55
N ALA A 35 14.26 -5.76 -10.47
CA ALA A 35 14.92 -6.96 -10.96
C ALA A 35 15.54 -7.79 -9.82
N LEU A 36 15.67 -9.09 -10.03
CA LEU A 36 16.28 -9.99 -9.05
C LEU A 36 17.75 -9.65 -8.76
N ARG A 37 18.44 -9.02 -9.70
CA ARG A 37 19.86 -8.66 -9.61
C ARG A 37 20.04 -7.16 -9.81
N HIS A 38 20.93 -6.57 -9.03
CA HIS A 38 21.31 -5.17 -9.19
C HIS A 38 22.19 -5.02 -10.44
N SER A 39 22.00 -3.94 -11.18
CA SER A 39 22.82 -3.58 -12.34
C SER A 39 24.07 -2.79 -11.92
N ALA A 40 24.01 -2.07 -10.79
CA ALA A 40 25.15 -1.34 -10.25
C ALA A 40 25.17 -1.30 -8.73
N MET A 41 26.36 -1.05 -8.18
CA MET A 41 26.62 -0.92 -6.75
C MET A 41 27.61 0.23 -6.54
N THR A 42 27.27 1.17 -5.66
CA THR A 42 28.15 2.27 -5.26
C THR A 42 28.37 2.23 -3.76
N ILE A 43 29.58 2.61 -3.33
CA ILE A 43 29.96 2.70 -1.93
C ILE A 43 30.46 4.12 -1.69
N GLU A 44 29.78 4.85 -0.82
CA GLU A 44 30.07 6.25 -0.54
C GLU A 44 30.16 6.49 0.97
N PRO A 45 30.97 7.47 1.43
CA PRO A 45 30.99 7.85 2.83
C PRO A 45 29.62 8.41 3.27
N VAL A 46 29.16 8.06 4.47
CA VAL A 46 27.90 8.59 5.00
C VAL A 46 28.08 10.09 5.24
N PRO A 47 27.32 10.98 4.58
CA PRO A 47 27.39 12.40 4.85
C PRO A 47 26.90 12.69 6.27
N ASP A 48 27.49 13.69 6.93
CA ASP A 48 27.07 14.08 8.27
C ASP A 48 25.56 14.28 8.34
N ALA A 49 24.93 13.70 9.37
CA ALA A 49 23.49 13.53 9.52
C ALA A 49 22.65 14.81 9.33
N ALA A 50 23.27 15.99 9.44
CA ALA A 50 22.66 17.30 9.18
C ALA A 50 22.22 17.52 7.71
N ARG A 51 22.74 16.75 6.73
CA ARG A 51 22.41 16.91 5.30
C ARG A 51 21.36 15.93 4.77
N CYS A 52 21.00 14.90 5.53
CA CYS A 52 20.06 13.86 5.10
C CYS A 52 18.60 14.21 5.43
N CYS A 53 18.17 15.43 5.18
CA CYS A 53 16.74 15.76 5.15
C CYS A 53 16.17 15.38 3.77
N MET A 54 16.19 14.09 3.44
CA MET A 54 15.44 13.58 2.30
C MET A 54 13.96 13.88 2.57
N ARG A 55 13.42 14.88 1.86
CA ARG A 55 11.99 15.18 1.89
C ARG A 55 11.27 13.89 1.54
N ARG A 56 10.33 13.46 2.40
CA ARG A 56 9.43 12.34 2.12
C ARG A 56 8.56 12.72 0.93
N SER A 57 9.09 12.50 -0.26
CA SER A 57 8.34 12.62 -1.50
C SER A 57 7.57 11.32 -1.71
N ARG A 58 6.28 11.43 -2.03
CA ARG A 58 5.53 10.27 -2.52
C ARG A 58 6.12 9.92 -3.89
N LEU A 59 6.60 8.69 -4.03
CA LEU A 59 7.02 8.17 -5.32
C LEU A 59 5.80 8.14 -6.26
N ARG A 60 6.05 8.46 -7.54
CA ARG A 60 5.02 8.43 -8.57
C ARG A 60 4.45 7.00 -8.68
N ARG A 61 3.13 6.87 -8.76
CA ARG A 61 2.46 5.61 -9.11
C ARG A 61 2.36 5.50 -10.62
N PHE A 62 2.54 4.31 -11.15
CA PHE A 62 2.41 4.02 -12.57
C PHE A 62 1.04 3.44 -12.84
N ASP A 63 0.35 3.89 -13.89
CA ASP A 63 -0.93 3.31 -14.33
C ASP A 63 -0.72 1.99 -15.10
N HIS A 64 -1.76 1.17 -15.25
CA HIS A 64 -1.72 -0.14 -15.92
C HIS A 64 -1.09 -0.10 -17.32
N LEU A 65 -1.43 0.89 -18.14
CA LEU A 65 -0.84 1.04 -19.48
C LEU A 65 0.64 1.39 -19.42
N GLU A 66 1.05 2.22 -18.46
CA GLU A 66 2.46 2.57 -18.26
C GLU A 66 3.26 1.34 -17.86
N ARG A 67 2.72 0.52 -16.95
CA ARG A 67 3.35 -0.75 -16.53
C ARG A 67 3.53 -1.71 -17.69
N ILE A 68 2.51 -1.86 -18.55
CA ILE A 68 2.62 -2.67 -19.77
C ILE A 68 3.68 -2.10 -20.71
N ALA A 69 3.70 -0.78 -20.92
CA ALA A 69 4.66 -0.12 -21.80
C ALA A 69 6.10 -0.32 -21.31
N MET A 70 6.34 -0.27 -20.00
CA MET A 70 7.65 -0.51 -19.39
C MET A 70 8.13 -1.95 -19.61
N LEU A 71 7.23 -2.93 -19.47
CA LEU A 71 7.61 -4.35 -19.60
C LEU A 71 7.64 -4.85 -21.05
N ARG A 72 7.06 -4.13 -22.01
CA ARG A 72 7.08 -4.48 -23.45
C ARG A 72 8.48 -4.63 -24.04
N GLY A 73 9.48 -3.93 -23.50
CA GLY A 73 10.87 -4.07 -23.93
C GLY A 73 11.57 -5.34 -23.41
N LEU A 74 11.00 -5.97 -22.38
CA LEU A 74 11.62 -7.08 -21.65
C LEU A 74 10.92 -8.43 -21.93
N TYR A 75 9.63 -8.39 -22.24
CA TYR A 75 8.80 -9.58 -22.35
C TYR A 75 7.94 -9.57 -23.61
N ASP A 76 7.67 -10.75 -24.15
CA ASP A 76 6.71 -10.95 -25.23
C ASP A 76 5.27 -10.68 -24.76
N ALA A 77 4.40 -10.30 -25.69
CA ALA A 77 2.99 -10.00 -25.44
C ALA A 77 2.25 -11.17 -24.76
N ARG A 78 2.58 -12.41 -25.13
CA ARG A 78 2.00 -13.61 -24.50
C ARG A 78 2.35 -13.70 -23.01
N THR A 79 3.61 -13.47 -22.66
CA THR A 79 4.08 -13.51 -21.27
C THR A 79 3.49 -12.38 -20.45
N LEU A 80 3.38 -11.17 -21.04
CA LEU A 80 2.71 -10.04 -20.38
C LEU A 80 1.24 -10.33 -20.07
N ALA A 81 0.53 -10.97 -21.00
CA ALA A 81 -0.85 -11.38 -20.75
C ALA A 81 -0.96 -12.36 -19.57
N LEU A 82 -0.03 -13.31 -19.45
CA LEU A 82 0.05 -14.22 -18.31
C LEU A 82 0.28 -13.50 -16.98
N PHE A 83 1.18 -12.51 -16.96
CA PHE A 83 1.41 -11.70 -15.77
C PHE A 83 0.16 -10.90 -15.36
N CYS A 84 -0.60 -10.39 -16.33
CA CYS A 84 -1.86 -9.70 -16.05
C CYS A 84 -2.91 -10.66 -15.47
N SER A 85 -3.03 -11.88 -15.99
CA SER A 85 -3.97 -12.87 -15.45
C SER A 85 -3.57 -13.32 -14.05
N GLU A 86 -2.28 -13.60 -13.81
CA GLU A 86 -1.76 -13.98 -12.50
C GLU A 86 -2.05 -12.88 -11.45
N ALA A 87 -1.88 -11.62 -11.82
CA ALA A 87 -2.19 -10.49 -10.95
C ALA A 87 -3.69 -10.36 -10.62
N ILE A 88 -4.58 -10.78 -11.53
CA ILE A 88 -6.02 -10.84 -11.26
C ILE A 88 -6.31 -11.97 -10.27
N ASP A 89 -5.75 -13.15 -10.50
CA ASP A 89 -6.00 -14.33 -9.67
C ASP A 89 -5.48 -14.11 -8.23
N LEU A 90 -4.30 -13.51 -8.07
CA LEU A 90 -3.77 -13.14 -6.77
C LEU A 90 -4.61 -12.10 -6.03
N ARG A 91 -5.20 -11.13 -6.74
CA ARG A 91 -6.12 -10.15 -6.13
C ARG A 91 -7.39 -10.82 -5.63
N LYS A 92 -7.99 -11.69 -6.45
CA LYS A 92 -9.18 -12.46 -6.05
C LYS A 92 -8.89 -13.31 -4.81
N SER A 93 -7.78 -14.04 -4.82
CA SER A 93 -7.36 -14.85 -3.66
C SER A 93 -7.16 -14.02 -2.38
N ARG A 94 -6.63 -12.79 -2.49
CA ARG A 94 -6.49 -11.88 -1.34
C ARG A 94 -7.85 -11.44 -0.80
N VAL A 95 -8.77 -11.03 -1.67
CA VAL A 95 -10.13 -10.62 -1.27
C VAL A 95 -10.85 -11.78 -0.58
N GLU A 96 -10.81 -12.98 -1.17
CA GLU A 96 -11.41 -14.19 -0.57
C GLU A 96 -10.84 -14.48 0.83
N THR A 97 -9.52 -14.34 0.99
CA THR A 97 -8.86 -14.56 2.28
C THR A 97 -9.23 -13.47 3.30
N GLU A 98 -9.33 -12.22 2.87
CA GLU A 98 -9.76 -11.10 3.73
C GLU A 98 -11.20 -11.29 4.21
N ASP A 99 -12.11 -11.71 3.33
CA ASP A 99 -13.49 -12.04 3.68
C ASP A 99 -13.57 -13.17 4.71
N ASP A 100 -12.77 -14.22 4.53
CA ASP A 100 -12.70 -15.33 5.48
C ASP A 100 -12.13 -14.90 6.84
N ILE A 101 -11.13 -14.02 6.86
CA ILE A 101 -10.60 -13.45 8.11
C ILE A 101 -11.68 -12.62 8.82
N VAL A 102 -12.44 -11.80 8.10
CA VAL A 102 -13.54 -10.99 8.67
C VAL A 102 -14.62 -11.89 9.27
N ARG A 103 -14.96 -13.00 8.61
CA ARG A 103 -15.92 -14.00 9.13
C ARG A 103 -15.42 -14.70 10.39
N LEU A 104 -14.13 -15.09 10.41
CA LEU A 104 -13.53 -15.82 11.53
C LEU A 104 -13.18 -14.92 12.72
N THR A 105 -12.96 -13.64 12.47
CA THR A 105 -12.68 -12.63 13.51
C THR A 105 -13.74 -11.53 13.47
N PRO A 106 -14.94 -11.78 14.02
CA PRO A 106 -15.93 -10.73 14.18
C PRO A 106 -15.30 -9.61 15.01
N ARG A 107 -15.09 -8.44 14.41
CA ARG A 107 -14.65 -7.26 15.16
C ARG A 107 -15.64 -7.05 16.30
N PRO A 108 -15.20 -6.91 17.56
CA PRO A 108 -16.13 -6.62 18.64
C PRO A 108 -16.80 -5.29 18.32
N SER A 109 -18.12 -5.33 18.07
CA SER A 109 -18.96 -4.16 17.92
C SER A 109 -18.69 -3.23 19.10
N ARG A 110 -18.10 -2.05 18.87
CA ARG A 110 -17.99 -1.00 19.89
C ARG A 110 -19.40 -0.62 20.27
N LYS A 111 -19.90 -1.21 21.37
CA LYS A 111 -21.16 -0.82 21.99
C LYS A 111 -21.08 0.67 22.28
N ARG A 112 -21.89 1.46 21.57
CA ARG A 112 -22.10 2.88 21.87
C ARG A 112 -22.74 2.93 23.26
N HIS A 113 -21.94 3.20 24.29
CA HIS A 113 -22.45 3.57 25.59
C HIS A 113 -23.07 4.97 25.44
N SER A 114 -24.37 5.04 25.60
CA SER A 114 -25.12 6.26 25.87
C SER A 114 -24.60 6.90 27.16
N GLU A 115 -24.09 8.13 27.07
CA GLU A 115 -23.81 9.02 28.22
C GLU A 115 -25.14 9.62 28.75
N PRO A 116 -25.25 9.97 30.07
CA PRO A 116 -24.61 11.20 30.58
C PRO A 116 -24.09 11.16 32.03
N GLU A 117 -23.02 11.92 32.30
CA GLU A 117 -22.98 13.09 33.22
C GLU A 117 -21.56 13.41 33.70
N ALA A 118 -21.27 14.70 33.73
CA ALA A 118 -19.96 15.31 33.89
C ALA A 118 -19.38 15.22 35.31
N LEU A 119 -18.11 14.81 35.44
CA LEU A 119 -17.21 15.28 36.49
C LEU A 119 -15.79 15.49 35.93
N VAL A 120 -15.34 16.74 36.01
CA VAL A 120 -14.02 17.20 35.60
C VAL A 120 -12.96 16.66 36.56
N VAL A 121 -12.03 15.84 36.08
CA VAL A 121 -10.80 15.50 36.80
C VAL A 121 -9.60 15.75 35.90
N ASP A 122 -8.87 16.80 36.25
CA ASP A 122 -7.68 17.28 35.58
C ASP A 122 -6.51 16.30 35.83
N THR A 123 -6.18 15.49 34.83
CA THR A 123 -4.89 14.77 34.79
C THR A 123 -4.31 14.85 33.39
N LYS A 124 -3.10 15.41 33.34
CA LYS A 124 -2.27 15.68 32.16
C LYS A 124 -1.97 14.38 31.41
N ARG A 125 -2.88 13.96 30.52
CA ARG A 125 -2.70 12.83 29.61
C ARG A 125 -1.77 13.23 28.46
N MET A 126 -0.80 12.36 28.17
CA MET A 126 0.10 12.46 27.02
C MET A 126 -0.73 12.63 25.74
N ARG A 127 -0.40 13.64 24.93
CA ARG A 127 -0.95 13.80 23.58
C ARG A 127 -0.51 12.62 22.71
N MET A 128 -1.36 11.62 22.56
CA MET A 128 -1.35 10.82 21.33
C MET A 128 -1.94 11.69 20.23
N TRP A 129 -1.27 11.70 19.08
CA TRP A 129 -1.69 12.46 17.92
C TRP A 129 -3.09 12.01 17.49
N GLU A 130 -4.02 12.95 17.55
CA GLU A 130 -5.37 12.87 17.03
C GLU A 130 -5.27 12.73 15.50
N MET A 131 -5.69 11.58 14.95
CA MET A 131 -5.90 11.46 13.51
C MET A 131 -7.30 12.00 13.23
N GLU A 132 -7.36 13.21 12.70
CA GLU A 132 -8.53 13.73 12.02
C GLU A 132 -8.60 12.98 10.68
N TYR A 133 -9.60 12.10 10.53
CA TYR A 133 -9.95 11.51 9.24
C TYR A 133 -11.01 12.42 8.65
N ASP A 134 -10.70 13.07 7.53
CA ASP A 134 -11.70 13.68 6.65
C ASP A 134 -12.60 12.53 6.15
N ASP A 135 -13.82 12.48 6.67
CA ASP A 135 -14.93 11.67 6.14
C ASP A 135 -15.40 12.37 4.87
N GLU A 136 -14.92 11.91 3.71
CA GLU A 136 -15.61 12.18 2.45
C GLU A 136 -16.76 11.15 2.36
N GLU A 137 -17.98 11.63 2.62
CA GLU A 137 -19.25 10.91 2.44
C GLU A 137 -19.42 10.53 0.96
N ASP A 138 -19.33 9.24 0.62
CA ASP A 138 -19.90 8.71 -0.63
C ASP A 138 -21.30 8.17 -0.29
N ASP A 139 -22.32 8.94 -0.69
CA ASP A 139 -23.73 8.54 -0.75
C ASP A 139 -23.90 7.58 -1.94
N ASP A 140 -23.96 6.28 -1.68
CA ASP A 140 -24.50 5.31 -2.64
C ASP A 140 -26.00 5.13 -2.36
N GLU A 141 -26.83 5.84 -3.12
CA GLU A 141 -28.28 5.64 -3.23
C GLU A 141 -28.56 4.34 -4.02
N ASP A 142 -28.93 3.27 -3.32
CA ASP A 142 -29.47 2.05 -3.93
C ASP A 142 -30.94 2.27 -4.33
N GLU A 143 -31.19 2.63 -5.59
CA GLU A 143 -32.52 2.56 -6.22
C GLU A 143 -32.73 1.17 -6.87
N ASP A 144 -33.36 0.26 -6.12
CA ASP A 144 -33.90 -1.00 -6.66
C ASP A 144 -35.25 -0.76 -7.37
N GLU A 145 -35.25 -0.52 -8.68
CA GLU A 145 -36.44 -0.69 -9.53
C GLU A 145 -36.54 -2.14 -10.01
N THR A 146 -37.47 -2.90 -9.43
CA THR A 146 -37.87 -4.22 -9.92
C THR A 146 -38.92 -4.07 -11.03
N ASP A 147 -38.55 -4.38 -12.27
CA ASP A 147 -39.48 -4.60 -13.38
C ASP A 147 -40.27 -5.91 -13.14
N GLU A 148 -41.56 -5.80 -12.83
CA GLU A 148 -42.51 -6.91 -12.95
C GLU A 148 -42.91 -7.09 -14.43
N ASP A 149 -42.37 -8.12 -15.06
CA ASP A 149 -42.79 -8.57 -16.39
C ASP A 149 -44.29 -8.96 -16.41
N ALA A 150 -45.05 -8.19 -17.18
CA ALA A 150 -46.41 -8.51 -17.58
C ALA A 150 -46.43 -9.19 -18.95
N ARG A 151 -46.66 -10.52 -18.99
CA ARG A 151 -47.64 -11.26 -19.83
C ARG A 151 -47.28 -12.71 -20.08
#